data_AF-A0A166FL02-F1
#
_entry.id   AF-A0A166FL02-F1
#
_cell.length_a   1.000
_cell.length_b   1.000
_cell.length_c   1.000
_cell.angle_alpha   90.00
_cell.angle_beta   90.00
_cell.angle_gamma   90.00
#
_symmetry.space_group_name_H-M   'P 1'
#
loop_
_entity.id
_entity.type
_entity.pdbx_description
1 polymer ?
#
loop_
_entity_poly.entity_id
_entity_poly.type
_entity_poly.pdbx_seq_one_letter_code
_entity_poly.pdbx_strand_id
1 'polypeptide(L)'
;MKKTFLIKGILTLIATIGIGVGFGAVQHPQTAQASTKFSQSELQGPTGYFKSAKAGYAFRWTKIKVGNSGHIRAIIMGDFKAPQLTMVIPVKNSFSKSHRTLNVTYRAVSNGKIGSKNYKLSLYKKTGSTYTAKLTKYKDGRAVNVKGTTYTFTKTKTSPAKSYASAYTKPVIEKLLTNQYNAYVEKEYQDDLAKGENVEDPAESSDLQTQIKDKVATETTKEIKQFVDAFNG
;
A
#
# COMPACT_ATOMS: atom_id res chain seq x y z
N MET A 1 28.64 37.98 6.08
CA MET A 1 28.47 36.50 6.10
C MET A 1 27.05 36.20 5.66
N LYS A 2 26.85 35.27 4.72
CA LYS A 2 25.50 34.85 4.31
C LYS A 2 24.87 34.04 5.43
N LYS A 3 23.60 34.25 5.72
CA LYS A 3 22.85 33.42 6.67
C LYS A 3 22.58 32.06 6.02
N THR A 4 22.96 30.98 6.71
CA THR A 4 22.77 29.60 6.24
C THR A 4 21.41 29.08 6.71
N PHE A 5 20.68 28.40 5.82
CA PHE A 5 19.44 27.71 6.19
C PHE A 5 19.73 26.52 7.10
N LEU A 6 19.00 26.43 8.21
CA LEU A 6 18.91 25.22 9.03
C LEU A 6 17.46 24.76 8.97
N ILE A 7 17.22 23.51 8.58
CA ILE A 7 15.87 22.92 8.57
C ILE A 7 15.41 22.73 10.02
N LYS A 8 14.94 23.80 10.65
CA LYS A 8 14.32 23.79 11.98
C LYS A 8 12.82 23.61 11.82
N GLY A 9 12.40 22.34 11.81
CA GLY A 9 11.03 21.95 12.12
C GLY A 9 10.04 22.05 10.96
N ILE A 10 9.93 21.00 10.16
CA ILE A 10 8.68 20.67 9.50
C ILE A 10 7.93 19.70 10.43
N LEU A 11 6.79 20.15 10.98
CA LEU A 11 5.87 19.30 11.73
C LEU A 11 5.29 18.23 10.79
N THR A 12 5.79 17.00 10.89
CA THR A 12 5.21 15.83 10.26
C THR A 12 3.92 15.45 10.99
N LEU A 13 2.77 15.84 10.42
CA LEU A 13 1.48 15.25 10.79
C LEU A 13 1.37 13.87 10.13
N ILE A 14 2.02 12.85 10.71
CA ILE A 14 1.83 11.46 10.31
C ILE A 14 0.88 10.82 11.32
N ALA A 15 -0.33 10.49 10.88
CA ALA A 15 -1.27 9.71 11.68
C ALA A 15 -0.73 8.28 11.84
N THR A 16 -0.13 8.00 13.00
CA THR A 16 0.44 6.71 13.37
C THR A 16 -0.68 5.67 13.53
N ILE A 17 -0.73 4.67 12.65
CA ILE A 17 -1.52 3.46 12.87
C ILE A 17 -0.56 2.41 13.44
N GLY A 18 -0.63 2.20 14.75
CA GLY A 18 0.17 1.18 15.43
C GLY A 18 -0.38 -0.22 15.19
N ILE A 19 0.48 -1.15 14.74
CA ILE A 19 0.24 -2.59 14.83
C ILE A 19 1.58 -3.28 15.11
N GLY A 20 1.64 -4.03 16.20
CA GLY A 20 2.70 -5.02 16.44
C GLY A 20 2.10 -6.42 16.46
N VAL A 21 2.83 -7.41 15.92
CA VAL A 21 2.98 -8.78 16.49
C VAL A 21 3.86 -9.69 15.61
N GLY A 22 4.81 -10.37 16.27
CA GLY A 22 5.13 -11.82 16.24
C GLY A 22 5.22 -12.62 14.92
N PHE A 23 6.38 -13.23 14.68
CA PHE A 23 6.57 -14.29 13.67
C PHE A 23 6.41 -15.69 14.29
N GLY A 24 5.57 -16.53 13.68
CA GLY A 24 5.42 -17.96 13.99
C GLY A 24 5.83 -18.84 12.80
N ALA A 25 6.38 -20.01 13.11
CA ALA A 25 7.18 -20.90 12.26
C ALA A 25 6.52 -21.44 10.97
N VAL A 26 7.40 -21.80 10.03
CA VAL A 26 7.08 -22.34 8.69
C VAL A 26 7.00 -23.86 8.74
N GLN A 27 5.85 -24.43 8.35
CA GLN A 27 5.75 -25.84 7.94
C GLN A 27 5.65 -25.93 6.41
N HIS A 28 6.44 -26.84 5.82
CA HIS A 28 6.36 -27.22 4.40
C HIS A 28 5.16 -28.15 4.17
N PRO A 29 4.28 -27.89 3.19
CA PRO A 29 3.32 -28.88 2.72
C PRO A 29 3.77 -29.50 1.39
N GLN A 30 3.55 -30.81 1.29
CA GLN A 30 3.47 -31.61 0.08
C GLN A 30 2.81 -30.87 -1.08
N THR A 31 3.39 -31.02 -2.27
CA THR A 31 2.85 -30.52 -3.54
C THR A 31 1.59 -31.29 -3.92
N ALA A 32 0.45 -30.82 -3.42
CA ALA A 32 -0.85 -31.18 -3.95
C ALA A 32 -0.98 -30.64 -5.39
N GLN A 33 -1.50 -31.48 -6.30
CA GLN A 33 -1.77 -31.12 -7.68
C GLN A 33 -2.66 -29.86 -7.72
N ALA A 34 -2.18 -28.81 -8.39
CA ALA A 34 -2.71 -27.47 -8.24
C ALA A 34 -4.05 -27.31 -8.99
N SER A 35 -5.17 -27.43 -8.28
CA SER A 35 -6.52 -27.33 -8.86
C SER A 35 -6.77 -25.99 -9.56
N THR A 36 -7.47 -26.01 -10.69
CA THR A 36 -7.93 -24.83 -11.43
C THR A 36 -9.26 -24.26 -10.91
N LYS A 37 -9.83 -24.88 -9.87
CA LYS A 37 -11.11 -24.50 -9.23
C LYS A 37 -10.88 -24.05 -7.79
N PHE A 38 -11.74 -23.17 -7.29
CA PHE A 38 -11.82 -22.85 -5.88
C PHE A 38 -12.49 -23.98 -5.10
N SER A 39 -11.97 -24.30 -3.92
CA SER A 39 -12.65 -25.18 -2.97
C SER A 39 -13.70 -24.42 -2.16
N GLN A 40 -14.65 -25.13 -1.56
CA GLN A 40 -15.69 -24.51 -0.73
C GLN A 40 -15.10 -23.74 0.46
N SER A 41 -13.98 -24.20 1.01
CA SER A 41 -13.23 -23.51 2.07
C SER A 41 -12.70 -22.13 1.64
N GLU A 42 -12.48 -21.90 0.35
CA GLU A 42 -12.04 -20.61 -0.20
C GLU A 42 -13.20 -19.61 -0.40
N LEU A 43 -14.46 -20.02 -0.19
CA LEU A 43 -15.63 -19.15 -0.39
C LEU A 43 -15.60 -17.94 0.56
N GLN A 44 -15.05 -18.10 1.75
CA GLN A 44 -14.92 -17.02 2.74
C GLN A 44 -13.63 -16.20 2.56
N GLY A 45 -12.88 -16.46 1.49
CA GLY A 45 -11.63 -15.79 1.17
C GLY A 45 -10.48 -16.79 1.05
N PRO A 46 -9.75 -16.81 -0.08
CA PRO A 46 -8.58 -17.66 -0.24
C PRO A 46 -7.41 -17.13 0.60
N THR A 47 -6.56 -18.04 1.04
CA THR A 47 -5.35 -17.72 1.81
C THR A 47 -4.22 -17.16 0.93
N GLY A 48 -3.23 -16.54 1.56
CA GLY A 48 -2.01 -16.04 0.90
C GLY A 48 -2.16 -14.66 0.26
N TYR A 49 -1.09 -14.25 -0.41
CA TYR A 49 -0.96 -12.95 -1.06
C TYR A 49 -1.10 -13.11 -2.57
N PHE A 50 -1.90 -12.27 -3.20
CA PHE A 50 -2.09 -12.23 -4.64
C PHE A 50 -1.31 -11.05 -5.18
N LYS A 51 -0.20 -11.28 -5.87
CA LYS A 51 0.72 -10.23 -6.31
C LYS A 51 0.86 -10.15 -7.82
N SER A 52 0.96 -8.95 -8.36
CA SER A 52 1.25 -8.70 -9.77
C SER A 52 2.36 -7.65 -9.90
N ALA A 53 3.55 -8.08 -10.34
CA ALA A 53 4.70 -7.20 -10.52
C ALA A 53 4.45 -6.21 -11.66
N LYS A 54 3.80 -6.67 -12.75
CA LYS A 54 3.38 -5.81 -13.87
C LYS A 54 2.49 -4.67 -13.38
N ALA A 55 1.53 -4.96 -12.51
CA ALA A 55 0.68 -3.93 -11.92
C ALA A 55 1.38 -3.12 -10.83
N GLY A 56 2.42 -3.65 -10.17
CA GLY A 56 2.93 -3.11 -8.91
C GLY A 56 1.86 -3.12 -7.83
N TYR A 57 1.13 -4.23 -7.73
CA TYR A 57 -0.09 -4.34 -6.91
C TYR A 57 -0.14 -5.68 -6.19
N ALA A 58 -0.61 -5.67 -4.95
CA ALA A 58 -0.93 -6.91 -4.23
C ALA A 58 -2.19 -6.78 -3.39
N PHE A 59 -2.85 -7.90 -3.12
CA PHE A 59 -3.95 -7.95 -2.17
C PHE A 59 -3.99 -9.28 -1.43
N ARG A 60 -4.66 -9.31 -0.28
CA ARG A 60 -4.83 -10.52 0.53
C ARG A 60 -6.14 -10.47 1.30
N TRP A 61 -6.70 -11.64 1.60
CA TRP A 61 -7.71 -11.76 2.64
C TRP A 61 -7.01 -11.87 3.99
N THR A 62 -7.54 -11.18 4.98
CA THR A 62 -7.03 -11.20 6.36
C THR A 62 -8.18 -11.20 7.35
N LYS A 63 -7.86 -11.53 8.62
CA LYS A 63 -8.77 -11.39 9.75
C LYS A 63 -8.24 -10.25 10.62
N ILE A 64 -9.10 -9.30 10.95
CA ILE A 64 -8.76 -8.14 11.78
C ILE A 64 -9.51 -8.27 13.09
N LYS A 65 -8.81 -8.14 14.22
CA LYS A 65 -9.44 -8.14 15.54
C LYS A 65 -10.20 -6.83 15.74
N VAL A 66 -11.44 -6.90 16.22
CA VAL A 66 -12.27 -5.73 16.51
C VAL A 66 -12.62 -5.74 18.00
N GLY A 67 -11.79 -5.08 18.80
CA GLY A 67 -11.93 -5.04 20.26
C GLY A 67 -12.06 -6.43 20.89
N ASN A 68 -13.01 -6.56 21.81
CA ASN A 68 -13.38 -7.83 22.46
C ASN A 68 -14.46 -8.61 21.68
N SER A 69 -14.98 -8.02 20.60
CA SER A 69 -16.12 -8.55 19.82
C SER A 69 -15.73 -9.58 18.75
N GLY A 70 -14.46 -10.01 18.71
CA GLY A 70 -13.98 -11.06 17.81
C GLY A 70 -13.20 -10.55 16.59
N HIS A 71 -13.28 -11.28 15.47
CA HIS A 71 -12.56 -10.98 14.24
C HIS A 71 -13.50 -10.70 13.08
N ILE A 72 -13.21 -9.66 12.30
CA ILE A 72 -13.84 -9.41 10.99
C ILE A 72 -12.92 -9.88 9.87
N ARG A 73 -13.51 -10.39 8.78
CA ARG A 73 -12.75 -10.69 7.56
C ARG A 73 -12.64 -9.42 6.73
N ALA A 74 -11.43 -9.13 6.28
CA ALA A 74 -11.13 -7.99 5.42
C ALA A 74 -10.32 -8.44 4.21
N ILE A 75 -10.29 -7.60 3.19
CA ILE A 75 -9.33 -7.67 2.10
C ILE A 75 -8.50 -6.40 2.17
N ILE A 76 -7.18 -6.57 2.26
CA ILE A 76 -6.23 -5.46 2.14
C ILE A 76 -5.76 -5.42 0.69
N MET A 77 -5.89 -4.27 0.08
CA MET A 77 -5.53 -3.97 -1.30
C MET A 77 -4.44 -2.92 -1.30
N GLY A 78 -3.28 -3.24 -1.87
CA GLY A 78 -2.13 -2.34 -1.94
C GLY A 78 -1.72 -2.05 -3.37
N ASP A 79 -1.82 -0.79 -3.75
CA ASP A 79 -1.17 -0.24 -4.93
C ASP A 79 0.19 0.33 -4.49
N PHE A 80 1.27 -0.27 -4.99
CA PHE A 80 2.63 0.10 -4.61
C PHE A 80 3.21 1.14 -5.57
N LYS A 81 2.61 1.32 -6.76
CA LYS A 81 3.00 2.37 -7.71
C LYS A 81 2.32 3.71 -7.41
N ALA A 82 1.12 3.65 -6.85
CA ALA A 82 0.44 4.78 -6.24
C ALA A 82 0.27 4.43 -4.75
N PRO A 83 1.17 4.86 -3.84
CA PRO A 83 1.28 4.38 -2.46
C PRO A 83 -0.02 4.49 -1.67
N GLN A 84 -0.90 3.51 -1.88
CA GLN A 84 -2.25 3.52 -1.36
C GLN A 84 -2.63 2.12 -0.91
N LEU A 85 -3.09 2.07 0.34
CA LEU A 85 -3.75 0.91 0.90
C LEU A 85 -5.25 1.17 0.99
N THR A 86 -6.04 0.18 0.58
CA THR A 86 -7.49 0.17 0.77
C THR A 86 -7.86 -1.08 1.53
N MET A 87 -8.55 -0.90 2.66
CA MET A 87 -9.20 -1.98 3.37
C MET A 87 -10.66 -2.07 2.95
N VAL A 88 -11.13 -3.28 2.66
CA VAL A 88 -12.54 -3.54 2.34
C VAL A 88 -13.07 -4.74 3.10
N ILE A 89 -14.37 -4.75 3.38
CA ILE A 89 -15.06 -5.84 4.07
C ILE A 89 -15.93 -6.59 3.06
N PRO A 90 -15.69 -7.89 2.80
CA PRO A 90 -16.60 -8.73 2.05
C PRO A 90 -17.97 -8.81 2.73
N VAL A 91 -19.04 -8.61 1.98
CA VAL A 91 -20.43 -8.72 2.46
C VAL A 91 -21.16 -9.93 1.86
N LYS A 92 -20.75 -10.37 0.67
CA LYS A 92 -21.33 -11.54 0.00
C LYS A 92 -20.32 -12.16 -0.94
N ASN A 93 -20.12 -13.47 -0.82
CA ASN A 93 -19.23 -14.24 -1.69
C ASN A 93 -20.03 -15.31 -2.45
N SER A 94 -19.60 -15.62 -3.66
CA SER A 94 -20.20 -16.68 -4.47
C SER A 94 -19.19 -17.21 -5.48
N PHE A 95 -19.39 -18.43 -5.94
CA PHE A 95 -18.64 -18.98 -7.05
C PHE A 95 -19.42 -18.86 -8.36
N SER A 96 -18.71 -18.82 -9.49
CA SER A 96 -19.30 -19.17 -10.77
C SER A 96 -19.72 -20.65 -10.79
N LYS A 97 -20.60 -21.04 -11.72
CA LYS A 97 -21.03 -22.44 -11.89
C LYS A 97 -19.85 -23.42 -12.04
N SER A 98 -18.75 -22.99 -12.67
CA SER A 98 -17.54 -23.81 -12.86
C SER A 98 -16.61 -23.84 -11.66
N HIS A 99 -16.90 -23.05 -10.61
CA HIS A 99 -16.05 -22.82 -9.45
C HIS A 99 -14.68 -22.23 -9.80
N ARG A 100 -14.49 -21.68 -11.01
CA ARG A 100 -13.24 -21.05 -11.42
C ARG A 100 -13.17 -19.56 -11.09
N THR A 101 -14.29 -18.94 -10.76
CA THR A 101 -14.35 -17.52 -10.40
C THR A 101 -14.94 -17.36 -9.01
N LEU A 102 -14.22 -16.69 -8.12
CA LEU A 102 -14.73 -16.18 -6.86
C LEU A 102 -15.23 -14.75 -7.09
N ASN A 103 -16.52 -14.52 -6.88
CA ASN A 103 -17.14 -13.22 -6.92
C ASN A 103 -17.37 -12.73 -5.49
N VAL A 104 -16.91 -11.52 -5.21
CA VAL A 104 -17.02 -10.90 -3.87
C VAL A 104 -17.68 -9.54 -4.03
N THR A 105 -18.79 -9.36 -3.31
CA THR A 105 -19.35 -8.04 -3.04
C THR A 105 -18.70 -7.53 -1.76
N TYR A 106 -18.23 -6.29 -1.75
CA TYR A 106 -17.54 -5.69 -0.61
C TYR A 106 -17.95 -4.24 -0.39
N ARG A 107 -17.67 -3.73 0.81
CA ARG A 107 -17.78 -2.31 1.18
C ARG A 107 -16.41 -1.77 1.56
N ALA A 108 -16.11 -0.54 1.13
CA ALA A 108 -14.86 0.10 1.49
C ALA A 108 -14.91 0.58 2.95
N VAL A 109 -13.77 0.53 3.63
CA VAL A 109 -13.59 1.14 4.95
C VAL A 109 -12.82 2.44 4.78
N SER A 110 -13.29 3.50 5.43
CA SER A 110 -12.62 4.81 5.46
C SER A 110 -12.73 5.37 6.87
N ASN A 111 -11.62 5.82 7.44
CA ASN A 111 -11.57 6.43 8.78
C ASN A 111 -12.28 5.57 9.86
N GLY A 112 -12.04 4.26 9.83
CA GLY A 112 -12.65 3.29 10.75
C GLY A 112 -14.13 2.98 10.50
N LYS A 113 -14.78 3.64 9.55
CA LYS A 113 -16.21 3.45 9.23
C LYS A 113 -16.39 2.65 7.94
N ILE A 114 -17.35 1.71 7.97
CA ILE A 114 -17.74 0.93 6.79
C ILE A 114 -18.69 1.78 5.94
N GLY A 115 -18.34 2.00 4.67
CA GLY A 115 -19.20 2.71 3.73
C GLY A 115 -20.47 1.93 3.37
N SER A 116 -21.51 2.64 2.92
CA SER A 116 -22.80 2.04 2.53
C SER A 116 -22.79 1.40 1.14
N LYS A 117 -21.91 1.88 0.24
CA LYS A 117 -21.87 1.47 -1.16
C LYS A 117 -21.25 0.07 -1.35
N ASN A 118 -22.00 -0.78 -2.05
CA ASN A 118 -21.52 -2.10 -2.48
C ASN A 118 -20.69 -1.98 -3.75
N TYR A 119 -19.51 -2.57 -3.72
CA TYR A 119 -18.63 -2.78 -4.87
C TYR A 119 -18.50 -4.27 -5.14
N LYS A 120 -18.00 -4.63 -6.31
CA LYS A 120 -17.81 -6.02 -6.72
C LYS A 120 -16.41 -6.23 -7.25
N LEU A 121 -15.80 -7.35 -6.89
CA LEU A 121 -14.60 -7.88 -7.52
C LEU A 121 -14.83 -9.32 -7.97
N SER A 122 -14.07 -9.73 -8.98
CA SER A 122 -14.01 -11.12 -9.43
C SER A 122 -12.55 -11.56 -9.50
N LEU A 123 -12.28 -12.73 -8.92
CA LEU A 123 -10.98 -13.39 -8.97
C LEU A 123 -11.15 -14.70 -9.72
N TYR A 124 -10.54 -14.80 -10.91
CA TYR A 124 -10.57 -16.01 -11.73
C TYR A 124 -9.30 -16.82 -11.51
N LYS A 125 -9.43 -18.13 -11.27
CA LYS A 125 -8.32 -19.07 -11.05
C LYS A 125 -7.91 -19.69 -12.39
N LYS A 126 -6.74 -19.26 -12.91
CA LYS A 126 -6.18 -19.83 -14.14
C LYS A 126 -5.57 -21.20 -13.84
N THR A 127 -4.70 -21.26 -12.82
CA THR A 127 -4.03 -22.45 -12.30
C THR A 127 -4.08 -22.42 -10.76
N GLY A 128 -3.54 -23.43 -10.07
CA GLY A 128 -3.54 -23.40 -8.61
C GLY A 128 -2.77 -22.23 -7.97
N SER A 129 -1.81 -21.65 -8.68
CA SER A 129 -0.99 -20.52 -8.21
C SER A 129 -1.20 -19.22 -9.00
N THR A 130 -1.90 -19.24 -10.13
CA THR A 130 -2.10 -18.04 -10.97
C THR A 130 -3.57 -17.70 -11.14
N TYR A 131 -3.86 -16.41 -11.06
CA TYR A 131 -5.20 -15.85 -11.02
C TYR A 131 -5.28 -14.62 -11.93
N THR A 132 -6.47 -14.22 -12.34
CA THR A 132 -6.70 -12.91 -12.97
C THR A 132 -7.76 -12.15 -12.22
N ALA A 133 -7.53 -10.86 -12.07
CA ALA A 133 -8.51 -9.92 -11.58
C ALA A 133 -8.35 -8.60 -12.34
N LYS A 134 -9.39 -7.76 -12.33
CA LYS A 134 -9.32 -6.44 -12.94
C LYS A 134 -9.00 -5.39 -11.88
N LEU A 135 -8.17 -4.43 -12.26
CA LEU A 135 -7.90 -3.23 -11.47
C LEU A 135 -8.55 -2.03 -12.15
N THR A 136 -9.22 -1.20 -11.36
CA THR A 136 -9.81 0.07 -11.82
C THR A 136 -9.34 1.20 -10.93
N LYS A 137 -9.35 2.43 -11.45
CA LYS A 137 -8.97 3.62 -10.68
C LYS A 137 -9.90 3.78 -9.47
N TYR A 138 -9.31 4.05 -8.31
CA TYR A 138 -10.02 4.31 -7.07
C TYR A 138 -9.21 5.31 -6.25
N LYS A 139 -9.74 6.52 -6.07
CA LYS A 139 -8.98 7.67 -5.52
C LYS A 139 -7.66 7.83 -6.28
N ASP A 140 -6.54 7.94 -5.57
CA ASP A 140 -5.21 8.16 -6.15
C ASP A 140 -4.54 6.87 -6.66
N GLY A 141 -5.10 5.70 -6.37
CA GLY A 141 -4.57 4.40 -6.76
C GLY A 141 -5.62 3.55 -7.47
N ARG A 142 -5.56 2.23 -7.24
CA ARG A 142 -6.42 1.24 -7.87
C ARG A 142 -7.05 0.32 -6.83
N ALA A 143 -8.20 -0.25 -7.19
CA ALA A 143 -8.87 -1.31 -6.43
C ALA A 143 -9.17 -2.51 -7.34
N VAL A 144 -9.22 -3.70 -6.74
CA VAL A 144 -9.68 -4.89 -7.45
C VAL A 144 -11.18 -4.76 -7.70
N ASN A 145 -11.61 -4.95 -8.94
CA ASN A 145 -13.00 -4.72 -9.36
C ASN A 145 -13.42 -5.71 -10.46
N VAL A 146 -14.70 -5.67 -10.84
CA VAL A 146 -15.24 -6.36 -12.03
C VAL A 146 -15.02 -5.57 -13.33
N LYS A 147 -14.69 -4.27 -13.21
CA LYS A 147 -14.35 -3.37 -14.32
C LYS A 147 -12.86 -3.01 -14.31
N GLY A 148 -12.38 -2.46 -15.42
CA GLY A 148 -10.99 -2.00 -15.58
C GLY A 148 -10.08 -3.02 -16.27
N THR A 149 -8.78 -2.84 -16.07
CA THR A 149 -7.72 -3.56 -16.79
C THR A 149 -7.43 -4.90 -16.10
N THR A 150 -7.43 -5.98 -16.87
CA THR A 150 -7.12 -7.32 -16.36
C THR A 150 -5.62 -7.48 -16.12
N TYR A 151 -5.25 -7.99 -14.95
CA TYR A 151 -3.89 -8.39 -14.62
C TYR A 151 -3.84 -9.85 -14.16
N THR A 152 -2.69 -10.48 -14.38
CA THR A 152 -2.37 -11.78 -13.78
C THR A 152 -1.73 -11.58 -12.42
N PHE A 153 -2.20 -12.35 -11.43
CA PHE A 153 -1.71 -12.38 -10.07
C PHE A 153 -1.18 -13.77 -9.75
N THR A 154 -0.02 -13.83 -9.10
CA THR A 154 0.54 -15.06 -8.53
C THR A 154 0.21 -15.10 -7.05
N LYS A 155 -0.32 -16.22 -6.57
CA LYS A 155 -0.54 -16.50 -5.15
C LYS A 155 0.78 -16.93 -4.50
N THR A 156 1.18 -16.25 -3.44
CA THR A 156 2.36 -16.59 -2.63
C THR A 156 2.03 -16.69 -1.15
N LYS A 157 2.83 -17.46 -0.42
CA LYS A 157 2.73 -17.52 1.05
C LYS A 157 3.40 -16.34 1.72
N THR A 158 4.55 -15.93 1.19
CA THR A 158 5.32 -14.79 1.68
C THR A 158 4.74 -13.49 1.17
N SER A 159 4.70 -12.48 2.03
CA SER A 159 4.25 -11.14 1.67
C SER A 159 5.18 -10.49 0.64
N PRO A 160 4.64 -9.90 -0.44
CA PRO A 160 5.42 -9.10 -1.38
C PRO A 160 5.67 -7.67 -0.88
N ALA A 161 5.13 -7.27 0.28
CA ALA A 161 5.06 -5.86 0.66
C ALA A 161 6.43 -5.18 0.71
N LYS A 162 7.42 -5.80 1.37
CA LYS A 162 8.77 -5.22 1.48
C LYS A 162 9.43 -5.04 0.11
N SER A 163 9.37 -6.06 -0.75
CA SER A 163 9.99 -5.99 -2.07
C SER A 163 9.28 -5.02 -3.00
N TYR A 164 7.94 -4.97 -2.96
CA TYR A 164 7.17 -4.02 -3.78
C TYR A 164 7.28 -2.59 -3.27
N ALA A 165 7.33 -2.38 -1.96
CA ALA A 165 7.53 -1.05 -1.39
C ALA A 165 8.91 -0.51 -1.79
N SER A 166 9.96 -1.33 -1.68
CA SER A 166 11.30 -0.95 -2.14
C SER A 166 11.34 -0.65 -3.65
N ALA A 167 10.71 -1.49 -4.48
CA ALA A 167 10.80 -1.36 -5.93
C ALA A 167 9.90 -0.27 -6.54
N TYR A 168 8.74 0.00 -5.95
CA TYR A 168 7.70 0.86 -6.56
C TYR A 168 7.32 2.05 -5.69
N THR A 169 7.27 1.88 -4.37
CA THR A 169 6.76 2.91 -3.46
C THR A 169 7.86 3.88 -3.06
N LYS A 170 9.05 3.37 -2.75
CA LYS A 170 10.19 4.16 -2.30
C LYS A 170 10.52 5.31 -3.27
N PRO A 171 10.67 5.08 -4.60
CA PRO A 171 10.95 6.18 -5.53
C PRO A 171 9.86 7.27 -5.57
N VAL A 172 8.59 6.89 -5.32
CA VAL A 172 7.47 7.83 -5.32
C VAL A 172 7.49 8.70 -4.07
N ILE A 173 7.73 8.09 -2.91
CA ILE A 173 7.82 8.80 -1.62
C ILE A 173 9.05 9.70 -1.58
N GLU A 174 10.22 9.21 -2.02
CA GLU A 174 11.44 10.02 -2.11
C GLU A 174 11.20 11.26 -2.95
N LYS A 175 10.63 11.11 -4.15
CA LYS A 175 10.32 12.23 -5.03
C LYS A 175 9.34 13.22 -4.39
N LEU A 176 8.30 12.72 -3.72
CA LEU A 176 7.32 13.57 -3.05
C LEU A 176 7.96 14.39 -1.92
N LEU A 177 8.74 13.74 -1.06
CA LEU A 177 9.41 14.38 0.08
C LEU A 177 10.47 15.36 -0.40
N THR A 178 11.30 15.00 -1.39
CA THR A 178 12.29 15.92 -1.98
C THR A 178 11.61 17.19 -2.50
N ASN A 179 10.51 17.04 -3.25
CA ASN A 179 9.77 18.21 -3.74
C ASN A 179 9.19 19.06 -2.60
N GLN A 180 8.69 18.44 -1.53
CA GLN A 180 8.15 19.15 -0.37
C GLN A 180 9.23 19.93 0.39
N TYR A 181 10.38 19.31 0.67
CA TYR A 181 11.49 19.97 1.34
C TYR A 181 12.06 21.11 0.49
N ASN A 182 12.26 20.89 -0.82
CA ASN A 182 12.75 21.94 -1.71
C ASN A 182 11.76 23.11 -1.80
N ALA A 183 10.46 22.84 -1.93
CA ALA A 183 9.45 23.90 -1.96
C ALA A 183 9.36 24.68 -0.64
N TYR A 184 9.55 24.00 0.50
CA TYR A 184 9.60 24.64 1.81
C TYR A 184 10.79 25.59 1.92
N VAL A 185 11.99 25.11 1.59
CA VAL A 185 13.22 25.89 1.68
C VAL A 185 13.22 27.05 0.69
N GLU A 186 12.74 26.84 -0.54
CA GLU A 186 12.57 27.90 -1.52
C GLU A 186 11.63 29.00 -1.01
N LYS A 187 10.53 28.60 -0.36
CA LYS A 187 9.61 29.56 0.26
C LYS A 187 10.31 30.38 1.35
N GLU A 188 11.06 29.75 2.25
CA GLU A 188 11.79 30.49 3.29
C GLU A 188 12.86 31.42 2.69
N TYR A 189 13.53 31.00 1.61
CA TYR A 189 14.48 31.84 0.87
C TYR A 189 13.82 33.10 0.29
N GLN A 190 12.69 32.95 -0.38
CA GLN A 190 11.95 34.11 -0.91
C GLN A 190 11.44 35.04 0.20
N ASP A 191 10.98 34.48 1.32
CA ASP A 191 10.53 35.26 2.49
C ASP A 191 11.69 36.06 3.12
N ASP A 192 12.91 35.51 3.17
CA ASP A 192 14.08 36.20 3.72
C ASP A 192 14.65 37.26 2.74
N LEU A 193 14.65 36.99 1.43
CA LEU A 193 14.96 38.00 0.41
C LEU A 193 14.00 39.19 0.49
N ALA A 194 12.70 38.95 0.67
CA ALA A 194 11.70 40.01 0.79
C ALA A 194 11.90 40.90 2.03
N LYS A 195 12.57 40.38 3.08
CA LYS A 195 12.98 41.15 4.27
C LYS A 195 14.30 41.90 4.08
N GLY A 196 14.93 41.79 2.91
CA GLY A 196 16.25 42.36 2.64
C GLY A 196 17.41 41.60 3.26
N GLU A 197 17.21 40.34 3.67
CA GLU A 197 18.28 39.53 4.24
C GLU A 197 19.25 39.03 3.16
N ASN A 198 20.53 38.95 3.50
CA ASN A 198 21.56 38.35 2.65
C ASN A 198 21.67 36.84 2.94
N VAL A 199 20.80 36.07 2.31
CA VAL A 199 20.71 34.61 2.40
C VAL A 199 21.37 33.92 1.20
N GLU A 200 21.94 32.73 1.44
CA GLU A 200 22.46 31.88 0.37
C GLU A 200 21.32 31.21 -0.42
N ASP A 201 21.49 31.09 -1.74
CA ASP A 201 20.55 30.36 -2.59
C ASP A 201 20.54 28.87 -2.19
N PRO A 202 19.36 28.32 -1.83
CA PRO A 202 19.22 26.92 -1.46
C PRO A 202 19.75 25.91 -2.50
N ALA A 203 19.69 26.24 -3.79
CA ALA A 203 20.14 25.37 -4.87
C ALA A 203 21.67 25.27 -4.92
N GLU A 204 22.37 26.33 -4.52
CA GLU A 204 23.83 26.42 -4.55
C GLU A 204 24.49 25.88 -3.26
N SER A 205 23.70 25.70 -2.19
CA SER A 205 24.20 25.21 -0.90
C SER A 205 24.30 23.69 -0.85
N SER A 206 25.51 23.14 -1.07
CA SER A 206 25.77 21.69 -1.02
C SER A 206 25.41 21.04 0.32
N ASP A 207 25.64 21.77 1.42
CA ASP A 207 25.36 21.30 2.77
C ASP A 207 23.86 21.18 3.01
N LEU A 208 23.09 22.18 2.58
CA LEU A 208 21.63 22.17 2.68
C LEU A 208 21.02 21.05 1.83
N GLN A 209 21.51 20.88 0.59
CA GLN A 209 21.05 19.79 -0.29
C GLN A 209 21.39 18.41 0.29
N THR A 210 22.51 18.27 1.01
CA THR A 210 22.85 17.04 1.73
C THR A 210 21.90 16.80 2.91
N GLN A 211 21.60 17.84 3.71
CA GLN A 211 20.62 17.74 4.80
C GLN A 211 19.22 17.35 4.29
N ILE A 212 18.78 17.92 3.17
CA ILE A 212 17.50 17.56 2.53
C ILE A 212 17.52 16.08 2.13
N LYS A 213 18.59 15.60 1.48
CA LYS A 213 18.71 14.18 1.09
C LYS A 213 18.65 13.25 2.30
N ASP A 214 19.36 13.56 3.38
CA ASP A 214 19.38 12.73 4.60
C ASP A 214 18.01 12.69 5.30
N LYS A 215 17.32 13.83 5.37
CA LYS A 215 15.95 13.90 5.89
C LYS A 215 14.98 13.12 5.03
N VAL A 216 15.05 13.28 3.70
CA VAL A 216 14.22 12.51 2.76
C VAL A 216 14.46 11.01 2.93
N ALA A 217 15.71 10.56 3.03
CA ALA A 217 16.04 9.15 3.19
C ALA A 217 15.50 8.57 4.52
N THR A 218 15.60 9.34 5.60
CA THR A 218 15.11 8.96 6.93
C THR A 218 13.59 8.83 6.95
N GLU A 219 12.88 9.86 6.51
CA GLU A 219 11.40 9.85 6.48
C GLU A 219 10.87 8.82 5.48
N THR A 220 11.50 8.67 4.30
CA THR A 220 11.16 7.60 3.35
C THR A 220 11.25 6.23 3.99
N THR A 221 12.31 5.95 4.74
CA THR A 221 12.49 4.64 5.39
C THR A 221 11.37 4.36 6.39
N LYS A 222 10.97 5.38 7.17
CA LYS A 222 9.87 5.30 8.13
C LYS A 222 8.52 5.08 7.44
N GLU A 223 8.21 5.87 6.42
CA GLU A 223 6.98 5.74 5.63
C GLU A 223 6.87 4.38 4.94
N ILE A 224 7.97 3.88 4.35
CA ILE A 224 8.02 2.55 3.74
C ILE A 224 7.76 1.46 4.79
N LYS A 225 8.36 1.58 5.97
CA LYS A 225 8.12 0.64 7.07
C LYS A 225 6.64 0.64 7.47
N GLN A 226 6.04 1.80 7.69
CA GLN A 226 4.63 1.93 8.04
C GLN A 226 3.70 1.36 6.95
N PHE A 227 3.99 1.64 5.68
CA PHE A 227 3.24 1.11 4.54
C PHE A 227 3.29 -0.42 4.49
N VAL A 228 4.48 -1.00 4.68
CA VAL A 228 4.68 -2.46 4.71
C VAL A 228 3.95 -3.09 5.89
N ASP A 229 4.06 -2.49 7.08
CA ASP A 229 3.43 -2.98 8.30
C ASP A 229 1.89 -2.92 8.16
N ALA A 230 1.34 -1.81 7.66
CA ALA A 230 -0.11 -1.67 7.42
C ALA A 230 -0.66 -2.67 6.38
N PHE A 231 0.11 -3.03 5.34
CA PHE A 231 -0.31 -4.06 4.39
C PHE A 231 -0.28 -5.46 5.03
N ASN A 232 0.75 -5.74 5.83
CA ASN A 232 0.98 -7.03 6.47
C ASN A 232 0.08 -7.28 7.67
N GLY A 233 -0.49 -6.22 8.25
CA GLY A 233 -1.50 -6.25 9.31
C GLY A 233 -1.09 -6.95 10.60
#